data_AF-A0A9E6VXW6-F1
#
_entry.id   AF-A0A9E6VXW6-F1
#
_cell.length_a   1.000
_cell.length_b   1.000
_cell.length_c   1.000
_cell.angle_alpha   90.00
_cell.angle_beta   90.00
_cell.angle_gamma   90.00
#
_symmetry.space_group_name_H-M   'P 1'
#
loop_
_entity.id
_entity.type
_entity.pdbx_description
1 polymer ?
#
loop_
_entity_poly.entity_id
_entity_poly.type
_entity_poly.pdbx_seq_one_letter_code
_entity_poly.pdbx_strand_id
1 'polypeptide(L)'
;LERIQGVGTFVAAPRKKPKLIEIREIDEMIRIRGGRYKCDIHFLQAELIEQSAAASMAFNPGDKVFRSYFVHRENGLPVMLEDRYVNPALLPDFLERDFSRLTVDSLISSKFSLLSHQHTIQAAISNAEINHFLELEAPTACLVINRKSWAGDDIVSAVKMILPGNRFQLN
;
A
#
# COMPACT_ATOMS: atom_id res chain seq x y z
N LEU A 1 37.37 -2.33 4.48
CA LEU A 1 38.19 -2.28 5.71
C LEU A 1 38.95 -0.98 5.69
N GLU A 2 38.72 -0.09 6.65
CA GLU A 2 39.59 1.07 6.92
C GLU A 2 40.00 1.02 8.39
N ARG A 3 41.30 1.22 8.64
CA ARG A 3 41.86 1.37 9.99
C ARG A 3 42.51 2.75 10.02
N ILE A 4 42.07 3.61 10.94
CA ILE A 4 42.69 4.91 11.18
C ILE A 4 43.10 4.94 12.66
N GLN A 5 44.40 5.17 12.90
CA GLN A 5 44.99 5.27 14.23
C GLN A 5 44.88 6.73 14.73
N GLY A 6 44.64 6.89 16.04
CA GLY A 6 44.19 8.11 16.74
C GLY A 6 44.67 9.45 16.21
N VAL A 7 43.78 10.45 16.12
CA VAL A 7 43.40 11.42 17.17
C VAL A 7 42.07 12.07 16.75
N GLY A 8 41.16 12.34 17.70
CA GLY A 8 40.09 13.31 17.51
C GLY A 8 38.66 12.81 17.70
N THR A 9 37.86 13.62 18.39
CA THR A 9 36.42 13.45 18.61
C THR A 9 35.69 13.50 17.27
N PHE A 10 35.04 12.41 16.89
CA PHE A 10 34.24 12.34 15.67
C PHE A 10 32.90 13.07 15.90
N VAL A 11 32.64 14.11 15.11
CA VAL A 11 31.29 14.65 14.96
C VAL A 11 30.46 13.55 14.31
N ALA A 12 29.45 13.05 15.00
CA ALA A 12 28.48 12.11 14.43
C ALA A 12 27.90 12.75 13.17
N ALA A 13 28.13 12.14 12.00
CA ALA A 13 27.52 12.57 10.76
C ALA A 13 26.01 12.69 10.99
N PRO A 14 25.35 13.80 10.59
CA PRO A 14 23.91 13.92 10.76
C PRO A 14 23.27 12.72 10.10
N ARG A 15 22.50 11.93 10.87
CA ARG A 15 21.71 10.80 10.35
C ARG A 15 20.98 11.32 9.13
N LYS A 16 21.35 10.85 7.93
CA LYS A 16 20.66 11.20 6.68
C LYS A 16 19.18 10.95 6.95
N LYS A 17 18.37 12.01 7.01
CA LYS A 17 16.91 11.85 7.01
C LYS A 17 16.60 10.99 5.78
N PRO A 18 15.89 9.86 5.92
CA PRO A 18 15.52 9.06 4.76
C PRO A 18 14.81 9.99 3.78
N LYS A 19 15.17 9.89 2.48
CA LYS A 19 14.40 10.57 1.44
C LYS A 19 12.96 10.10 1.58
N LEU A 20 12.03 11.04 1.70
CA LEU A 20 10.60 10.73 1.66
C LEU A 20 10.30 10.19 0.27
N ILE A 21 9.94 8.91 0.18
CA ILE A 21 9.40 8.34 -1.07
C ILE A 21 7.91 8.66 -1.03
N GLU A 22 7.47 9.54 -1.92
CA GLU A 22 6.07 9.85 -2.10
C GLU A 22 5.45 8.79 -3.03
N ILE A 23 4.50 8.02 -2.50
CA ILE A 23 3.80 6.99 -3.28
C ILE A 23 2.44 7.57 -3.65
N ARG A 24 2.31 7.99 -4.92
CA ARG A 24 1.08 8.57 -5.45
C ARG A 24 -0.01 7.52 -5.66
N GLU A 25 -1.24 7.98 -5.73
CA GLU A 25 -2.41 7.15 -5.95
C GLU A 25 -2.41 6.57 -7.38
N ILE A 26 -2.65 5.25 -7.51
CA ILE A 26 -2.47 4.54 -8.78
C ILE A 26 -3.44 5.05 -9.87
N ASP A 27 -4.64 5.45 -9.49
CA ASP A 27 -5.66 5.92 -10.42
C ASP A 27 -5.33 7.32 -10.93
N GLU A 28 -4.79 8.20 -10.08
CA GLU A 28 -4.24 9.48 -10.52
C GLU A 28 -3.07 9.27 -11.49
N MET A 29 -2.11 8.41 -11.14
CA MET A 29 -0.95 8.09 -11.99
C MET A 29 -1.38 7.59 -13.37
N ILE A 30 -2.37 6.70 -13.43
CA ILE A 30 -2.93 6.16 -14.68
C ILE A 30 -3.61 7.26 -15.50
N ARG A 31 -4.45 8.10 -14.87
CA ARG A 31 -5.19 9.15 -15.57
C ARG A 31 -4.26 10.25 -16.12
N ILE A 32 -3.23 10.65 -15.36
CA ILE A 32 -2.26 11.69 -15.78
C ILE A 32 -1.53 11.30 -17.07
N ARG A 33 -1.21 10.00 -17.25
CA ARG A 33 -0.58 9.50 -18.48
C ARG A 33 -1.57 9.14 -19.60
N GLY A 34 -2.85 9.48 -19.44
CA GLY A 34 -3.91 9.23 -20.43
C GLY A 34 -4.46 7.81 -20.44
N GLY A 35 -4.12 6.99 -19.44
CA GLY A 35 -4.65 5.63 -19.30
C GLY A 35 -6.07 5.61 -18.72
N ARG A 36 -6.79 4.52 -18.98
CA ARG A 36 -8.11 4.27 -18.38
C ARG A 36 -7.96 3.41 -17.14
N TYR A 37 -8.25 3.98 -15.98
CA TYR A 37 -8.30 3.27 -14.71
C TYR A 37 -9.61 2.48 -14.55
N LYS A 38 -9.51 1.26 -14.03
CA LYS A 38 -10.63 0.47 -13.50
C LYS A 38 -10.15 -0.34 -12.30
N CYS A 39 -11.04 -0.60 -11.36
CA CYS A 39 -10.80 -1.55 -10.28
C CYS A 39 -11.73 -2.76 -10.41
N ASP A 40 -11.18 -3.96 -10.29
CA ASP A 40 -11.97 -5.16 -10.06
C ASP A 40 -12.02 -5.44 -8.55
N ILE A 41 -13.25 -5.53 -8.03
CA ILE A 41 -13.52 -5.77 -6.61
C ILE A 41 -13.73 -7.27 -6.43
N HIS A 42 -12.76 -7.97 -5.82
CA HIS A 42 -12.92 -9.39 -5.51
C HIS A 42 -13.74 -9.60 -4.24
N PHE A 43 -13.42 -8.84 -3.19
CA PHE A 43 -14.28 -8.73 -2.02
C PHE A 43 -14.13 -7.38 -1.32
N LEU A 44 -15.17 -7.02 -0.59
CA LEU A 44 -15.28 -5.84 0.26
C LEU A 44 -16.21 -6.22 1.42
N GLN A 45 -15.66 -6.40 2.63
CA GLN A 45 -16.41 -6.99 3.74
C GLN A 45 -15.96 -6.48 5.11
N ALA A 46 -16.76 -6.76 6.14
CA ALA A 46 -16.33 -6.63 7.52
C ALA A 46 -15.83 -7.98 8.06
N GLU A 47 -14.72 -7.97 8.81
CA GLU A 47 -14.18 -9.16 9.46
C GLU A 47 -13.53 -8.82 10.80
N LEU A 48 -13.21 -9.86 11.58
CA LEU A 48 -12.35 -9.73 12.75
C LEU A 48 -10.92 -10.00 12.31
N ILE A 49 -9.99 -9.10 12.63
CA ILE A 49 -8.61 -9.26 12.17
C ILE A 49 -7.89 -10.37 12.94
N GLU A 50 -7.26 -11.28 12.20
CA GLU A 50 -6.46 -12.36 12.76
C GLU A 50 -5.14 -11.84 13.36
N GLN A 51 -4.58 -12.58 14.32
CA GLN A 51 -3.37 -12.17 15.04
C GLN A 51 -2.16 -11.90 14.14
N SER A 52 -1.98 -12.72 13.10
CA SER A 52 -0.87 -12.60 12.14
C SER A 52 -0.98 -11.32 11.30
N ALA A 53 -2.19 -11.00 10.82
CA ALA A 53 -2.46 -9.77 10.07
C ALA A 53 -2.34 -8.54 10.96
N ALA A 54 -2.95 -8.57 12.15
CA ALA A 54 -2.98 -7.47 13.12
C ALA A 54 -1.57 -6.96 13.49
N ALA A 55 -0.65 -7.89 13.80
CA ALA A 55 0.73 -7.56 14.16
C ALA A 55 1.46 -6.76 13.06
N SER A 56 1.19 -7.09 11.80
CA SER A 56 1.79 -6.38 10.66
C SER A 56 1.13 -5.04 10.37
N MET A 57 -0.11 -4.81 10.83
CA MET A 57 -0.99 -3.73 10.37
C MET A 57 -1.34 -2.69 11.44
N ALA A 58 -0.76 -2.79 12.64
CA ALA A 58 -1.00 -1.86 13.76
C ALA A 58 -2.46 -1.82 14.25
N PHE A 59 -3.20 -2.92 14.05
CA PHE A 59 -4.48 -3.20 14.70
C PHE A 59 -4.27 -4.18 15.85
N ASN A 60 -5.25 -4.32 16.74
CA ASN A 60 -5.24 -5.38 17.75
C ASN A 60 -5.94 -6.62 17.20
N PRO A 61 -5.45 -7.83 17.54
CA PRO A 61 -6.16 -9.06 17.19
C PRO A 61 -7.60 -9.05 17.71
N GLY A 62 -8.55 -9.42 16.86
CA GLY A 62 -9.98 -9.41 17.20
C GLY A 62 -10.68 -8.06 17.00
N ASP A 63 -9.96 -7.01 16.61
CA ASP A 63 -10.60 -5.76 16.20
C ASP A 63 -11.49 -6.01 14.96
N LYS A 64 -12.67 -5.37 14.96
CA LYS A 64 -13.50 -5.33 13.76
C LYS A 64 -12.84 -4.39 12.75
N VAL A 65 -12.61 -4.90 11.55
CA VAL A 65 -12.01 -4.17 10.43
C VAL A 65 -12.91 -4.28 9.21
N PHE A 66 -12.79 -3.31 8.31
CA PHE A 66 -13.24 -3.50 6.94
C PHE A 66 -12.05 -3.94 6.09
N ARG A 67 -12.25 -4.93 5.24
CA ARG A 67 -11.21 -5.45 4.35
C ARG A 67 -11.65 -5.41 2.91
N SER A 68 -10.74 -5.02 2.04
CA SER A 68 -10.90 -5.00 0.59
C SER A 68 -9.76 -5.71 -0.10
N TYR A 69 -10.09 -6.43 -1.18
CA TYR A 69 -9.12 -7.10 -2.04
C TYR A 69 -9.39 -6.78 -3.49
N PHE A 70 -8.51 -5.96 -4.06
CA PHE A 70 -8.76 -5.24 -5.30
C PHE A 70 -7.65 -5.50 -6.32
N VAL A 71 -8.05 -5.59 -7.59
CA VAL A 71 -7.10 -5.58 -8.72
C VAL A 71 -7.30 -4.29 -9.50
N HIS A 72 -6.28 -3.43 -9.46
CA HIS A 72 -6.26 -2.17 -10.18
C HIS A 72 -5.76 -2.42 -11.60
N ARG A 73 -6.48 -1.86 -12.57
CA ARG A 73 -6.20 -2.03 -13.99
C ARG A 73 -5.94 -0.70 -14.68
N GLU A 74 -5.01 -0.76 -15.63
CA GLU A 74 -4.80 0.27 -16.64
C GLU A 74 -5.14 -0.29 -18.02
N ASN A 75 -6.07 0.34 -18.73
CA ASN A 75 -6.46 -0.07 -20.08
C ASN A 75 -6.86 -1.56 -20.19
N GLY A 76 -7.34 -2.14 -19.09
CA GLY A 76 -7.69 -3.56 -18.98
C GLY A 76 -6.57 -4.47 -18.46
N LEU A 77 -5.32 -4.02 -18.43
CA LEU A 77 -4.19 -4.78 -17.89
C LEU A 77 -4.10 -4.62 -16.36
N PRO A 78 -3.99 -5.70 -15.57
CA PRO A 78 -3.84 -5.57 -14.12
C PRO A 78 -2.42 -5.10 -13.76
N VAL A 79 -2.33 -4.03 -12.99
CA VAL A 79 -1.06 -3.35 -12.67
C VAL A 79 -0.74 -3.34 -11.18
N MET A 80 -1.74 -3.54 -10.32
CA MET A 80 -1.54 -3.62 -8.87
C MET A 80 -2.60 -4.50 -8.24
N LEU A 81 -2.15 -5.39 -7.35
CA LEU A 81 -3.01 -6.15 -6.46
C LEU A 81 -2.93 -5.51 -5.07
N GLU A 82 -4.08 -5.22 -4.49
CA GLU A 82 -4.22 -4.52 -3.21
C GLU A 82 -5.00 -5.37 -2.21
N ASP A 83 -4.42 -5.62 -1.04
CA ASP A 83 -5.10 -6.18 0.13
C ASP A 83 -5.03 -5.16 1.26
N ARG A 84 -6.19 -4.65 1.68
CA ARG A 84 -6.29 -3.49 2.56
C ARG A 84 -7.26 -3.72 3.70
N TYR A 85 -6.86 -3.24 4.87
CA TYR A 85 -7.63 -3.18 6.10
C TYR A 85 -7.89 -1.72 6.45
N VAL A 86 -9.12 -1.42 6.87
CA VAL A 86 -9.62 -0.07 7.15
C VAL A 86 -10.33 -0.08 8.51
N ASN A 87 -10.09 0.98 9.30
CA ASN A 87 -10.73 1.19 10.58
C ASN A 87 -12.20 1.62 10.40
N PRO A 88 -13.20 0.81 10.82
CA PRO A 88 -14.62 1.12 10.65
C PRO A 88 -15.08 2.36 11.42
N ALA A 89 -14.41 2.71 12.52
CA ALA A 89 -14.79 3.88 13.32
C ALA A 89 -14.45 5.20 12.59
N LEU A 90 -13.40 5.19 11.76
CA LEU A 90 -12.94 6.36 11.01
C LEU A 90 -13.57 6.44 9.62
N LEU A 91 -13.97 5.30 9.05
CA LEU A 91 -14.63 5.21 7.74
C LEU A 91 -15.88 4.33 7.80
N PRO A 92 -16.96 4.75 8.50
CA PRO A 92 -18.12 3.91 8.75
C PRO A 92 -18.92 3.55 7.49
N ASP A 93 -18.87 4.38 6.47
CA ASP A 93 -19.53 4.24 5.16
C ASP A 93 -18.68 3.49 4.13
N PHE A 94 -17.51 2.96 4.51
CA PHE A 94 -16.55 2.37 3.58
C PHE A 94 -17.15 1.26 2.71
N LEU A 95 -17.96 0.37 3.30
CA LEU A 95 -18.58 -0.75 2.58
C LEU A 95 -19.70 -0.31 1.62
N GLU A 96 -20.19 0.92 1.74
CA GLU A 96 -21.24 1.48 0.88
C GLU A 96 -20.67 2.20 -0.36
N ARG A 97 -19.35 2.36 -0.42
CA ARG A 97 -18.66 3.05 -1.51
C ARG A 97 -18.42 2.13 -2.70
N ASP A 98 -18.62 2.67 -3.90
CA ASP A 98 -18.22 2.01 -5.14
C ASP A 98 -16.76 2.33 -5.47
N PHE A 99 -15.90 1.30 -5.38
CA PHE A 99 -14.48 1.39 -5.71
C PHE A 99 -14.15 1.02 -7.15
N SER A 100 -15.14 0.81 -8.03
CA SER A 100 -14.92 0.41 -9.43
C SER A 100 -14.11 1.44 -10.24
N ARG A 101 -14.14 2.72 -9.82
CA ARG A 101 -13.47 3.85 -10.49
C ARG A 101 -12.71 4.79 -9.55
N LEU A 102 -12.77 4.56 -8.25
CA LEU A 102 -12.11 5.34 -7.20
C LEU A 102 -11.19 4.41 -6.40
N THR A 103 -10.04 4.91 -5.92
CA THR A 103 -9.20 4.13 -4.99
C THR A 103 -9.58 4.40 -3.54
N VAL A 104 -9.23 3.48 -2.64
CA VAL A 104 -9.38 3.70 -1.20
C VAL A 104 -8.53 4.88 -0.73
N ASP A 105 -7.36 5.08 -1.34
CA ASP A 105 -6.51 6.23 -1.01
C ASP A 105 -7.18 7.54 -1.38
N SER A 106 -7.74 7.68 -2.59
CA SER A 106 -8.47 8.90 -2.96
C SER A 106 -9.63 9.18 -2.00
N LEU A 107 -10.35 8.15 -1.55
CA LEU A 107 -11.40 8.29 -0.54
C LEU A 107 -10.82 8.80 0.78
N ILE A 108 -9.73 8.20 1.27
CA ILE A 108 -9.05 8.59 2.52
C ILE A 108 -8.53 10.03 2.41
N SER A 109 -7.79 10.37 1.35
CA SER A 109 -7.26 11.70 1.07
C SER A 109 -8.36 12.76 0.98
N SER A 110 -9.56 12.40 0.47
CA SER A 110 -10.69 13.33 0.42
C SER A 110 -11.34 13.60 1.79
N LYS A 111 -11.21 12.67 2.75
CA LYS A 111 -11.82 12.75 4.08
C LYS A 111 -10.91 13.31 5.16
N PHE A 112 -9.60 13.11 5.02
CA PHE A 112 -8.61 13.51 6.02
C PHE A 112 -7.62 14.50 5.40
N SER A 113 -7.57 15.72 5.94
CA SER A 113 -6.70 16.80 5.45
C SER A 113 -5.24 16.65 5.85
N LEU A 114 -4.97 15.93 6.95
CA LEU A 114 -3.63 15.68 7.47
C LEU A 114 -3.46 14.18 7.71
N LEU A 115 -2.78 13.54 6.78
CA LEU A 115 -2.42 12.13 6.85
C LEU A 115 -0.92 11.99 7.03
N SER A 116 -0.53 11.04 7.87
CA SER A 116 0.85 10.55 7.90
C SER A 116 0.91 9.13 7.37
N HIS A 117 2.00 8.80 6.68
CA HIS A 117 2.20 7.48 6.12
C HIS A 117 3.55 6.90 6.52
N GLN A 118 3.56 5.60 6.77
CA GLN A 118 4.78 4.81 6.92
C GLN A 118 4.75 3.73 5.86
N HIS A 119 5.84 3.65 5.10
CA HIS A 119 5.98 2.67 4.03
C HIS A 119 7.17 1.76 4.29
N THR A 120 6.99 0.48 3.97
CA THR A 120 8.10 -0.45 3.73
C THR A 120 8.02 -0.91 2.30
N ILE A 121 9.15 -0.92 1.61
CA ILE A 121 9.25 -1.32 0.21
C ILE A 121 10.20 -2.51 0.13
N GLN A 122 9.75 -3.57 -0.54
CA GLN A 122 10.47 -4.83 -0.65
C GLN A 122 10.35 -5.39 -2.07
N ALA A 123 11.31 -6.19 -2.49
CA ALA A 123 11.19 -7.02 -3.67
C ALA A 123 10.73 -8.43 -3.27
N ALA A 124 9.81 -9.01 -4.02
CA ALA A 124 9.39 -10.40 -3.85
C ALA A 124 9.14 -11.04 -5.22
N ILE A 125 9.24 -12.37 -5.29
CA ILE A 125 8.76 -13.13 -6.46
C ILE A 125 7.28 -13.41 -6.27
N SER A 126 6.49 -13.25 -7.34
CA SER A 126 5.07 -13.57 -7.31
C SER A 126 4.82 -15.06 -7.03
N ASN A 127 3.79 -15.34 -6.25
CA ASN A 127 3.29 -16.69 -6.01
C ASN A 127 2.10 -17.01 -6.94
N ALA A 128 1.49 -18.19 -6.81
CA ALA A 128 0.37 -18.61 -7.66
C ALA A 128 -0.84 -17.67 -7.58
N GLU A 129 -1.19 -17.20 -6.39
CA GLU A 129 -2.30 -16.26 -6.17
C GLU A 129 -2.04 -14.91 -6.87
N ILE A 130 -0.85 -14.35 -6.66
CA ILE A 130 -0.42 -13.09 -7.30
C ILE A 130 -0.42 -13.27 -8.82
N ASN A 131 0.09 -14.39 -9.35
CA ASN A 131 0.07 -14.67 -10.79
C ASN A 131 -1.34 -14.75 -11.36
N HIS A 132 -2.26 -15.37 -10.62
CA HIS A 132 -3.66 -15.46 -11.02
C HIS A 132 -4.31 -14.08 -11.12
N PHE A 133 -4.26 -13.28 -10.05
CA PHE A 133 -4.93 -11.98 -10.01
C PHE A 133 -4.26 -10.93 -10.89
N LEU A 134 -2.93 -11.01 -11.06
CA LEU A 134 -2.19 -10.10 -11.92
C LEU A 134 -2.00 -10.65 -13.33
N GLU A 135 -2.65 -11.75 -13.71
CA GLU A 135 -2.57 -12.33 -15.07
C GLU A 135 -1.10 -12.41 -15.54
N LEU A 136 -0.25 -13.02 -14.70
CA LEU A 136 1.17 -13.20 -14.97
C LEU A 136 1.41 -14.63 -15.47
N GLU A 137 2.09 -14.75 -16.61
CA GLU A 137 2.37 -16.03 -17.24
C GLU A 137 3.49 -16.83 -16.54
N ALA A 138 4.33 -16.14 -15.76
CA ALA A 138 5.46 -16.73 -15.07
C ALA A 138 5.76 -15.99 -13.76
N PRO A 139 6.50 -16.63 -12.82
CA PRO A 139 7.02 -15.94 -11.65
C PRO A 139 7.74 -14.65 -12.04
N THR A 140 7.25 -13.54 -11.52
CA THR A 140 7.69 -12.19 -11.88
C THR A 140 8.20 -11.49 -10.64
N ALA A 141 9.29 -10.72 -10.78
CA ALA A 141 9.75 -9.84 -9.71
C ALA A 141 8.73 -8.72 -9.49
N CYS A 142 8.21 -8.63 -8.28
CA CYS A 142 7.22 -7.65 -7.86
C CYS A 142 7.82 -6.68 -6.84
N LEU A 143 7.38 -5.44 -6.93
CA LEU A 143 7.49 -4.48 -5.85
C LEU A 143 6.36 -4.72 -4.86
N VAL A 144 6.69 -4.94 -3.59
CA VAL A 144 5.74 -5.06 -2.49
C VAL A 144 5.86 -3.83 -1.61
N ILE A 145 4.76 -3.10 -1.48
CA ILE A 145 4.69 -1.90 -0.66
C ILE A 145 3.67 -2.17 0.44
N ASN A 146 4.13 -2.20 1.69
CA ASN A 146 3.22 -2.12 2.82
C ASN A 146 3.15 -0.67 3.27
N ARG A 147 1.94 -0.12 3.34
CA ARG A 147 1.70 1.24 3.84
C ARG A 147 0.74 1.18 5.01
N LYS A 148 1.05 1.97 6.04
CA LYS A 148 0.12 2.33 7.10
C LYS A 148 -0.15 3.81 7.03
N SER A 149 -1.39 4.20 7.29
CA SER A 149 -1.88 5.57 7.18
C SER A 149 -2.59 5.97 8.47
N TRP A 150 -2.19 7.10 9.05
CA TRP A 150 -2.77 7.63 10.29
C TRP A 150 -3.33 9.02 10.10
N ALA A 151 -4.41 9.30 10.82
CA ALA A 151 -4.95 10.64 11.04
C ALA A 151 -4.67 11.01 12.50
N GLY A 152 -3.67 11.85 12.75
CA GLY A 152 -3.10 11.99 14.09
C GLY A 152 -2.48 10.67 14.55
N ASP A 153 -2.91 10.17 15.71
CA ASP A 153 -2.42 8.90 16.29
C ASP A 153 -3.30 7.69 15.91
N ASP A 154 -4.46 7.92 15.28
CA ASP A 154 -5.41 6.86 14.95
C ASP A 154 -5.08 6.20 13.61
N ILE A 155 -4.97 4.88 13.60
CA ILE A 155 -4.76 4.09 12.38
C ILE A 155 -6.02 4.14 11.51
N VAL A 156 -5.90 4.70 10.31
CA VAL A 156 -6.99 4.79 9.31
C VAL A 156 -7.01 3.53 8.46
N SER A 157 -5.87 3.15 7.91
CA SER A 157 -5.75 1.96 7.07
C SER A 157 -4.34 1.37 7.07
N ALA A 158 -4.28 0.08 6.81
CA ALA A 158 -3.05 -0.64 6.49
C ALA A 158 -3.26 -1.44 5.21
N VAL A 159 -2.32 -1.34 4.28
CA VAL A 159 -2.45 -1.92 2.95
C VAL A 159 -1.16 -2.58 2.51
N LYS A 160 -1.30 -3.73 1.84
CA LYS A 160 -0.25 -4.37 1.06
C LYS A 160 -0.58 -4.21 -0.42
N MET A 161 0.32 -3.55 -1.15
CA MET A 161 0.24 -3.37 -2.59
C MET A 161 1.33 -4.20 -3.26
N ILE A 162 0.97 -4.95 -4.30
CA ILE A 162 1.87 -5.79 -5.07
C ILE A 162 1.82 -5.32 -6.52
N LEU A 163 2.95 -4.84 -7.02
CA LEU A 163 3.07 -4.28 -8.37
C LEU A 163 4.09 -5.09 -9.18
N PRO A 164 3.71 -5.67 -10.34
CA PRO A 164 4.66 -6.37 -11.19
C PRO A 164 5.75 -5.43 -11.71
N GLY A 165 7.02 -5.77 -11.54
CA GLY A 165 8.15 -4.93 -11.92
C GLY A 165 8.28 -4.71 -13.44
N ASN A 166 7.61 -5.54 -14.24
CA ASN A 166 7.49 -5.36 -15.70
C ASN A 166 6.37 -4.38 -16.10
N ARG A 167 5.53 -3.91 -15.16
CA ARG A 167 4.39 -3.01 -15.42
C ARG A 167 4.43 -1.72 -14.59
N PHE A 168 5.25 -1.68 -13.54
CA PHE A 168 5.33 -0.53 -12.64
C PHE A 168 6.77 -0.15 -12.29
N GLN A 169 7.03 1.15 -12.18
CA GLN A 169 8.31 1.71 -11.77
C GLN A 169 8.07 2.88 -10.79
N LEU A 170 8.91 2.98 -9.76
CA LEU A 170 9.00 4.16 -8.90
C LEU A 170 10.01 5.13 -9.53
N ASN A 171 9.58 6.36 -9.80
CA ASN A 171 10.40 7.43 -10.39
C ASN A 171 10.67 8.55 -9.39
#